data_AF-A0A4V0HWK7-F1
#
_entry.id   AF-A0A4V0HWK7-F1
#
_cell.length_a   1.000
_cell.length_b   1.000
_cell.length_c   1.000
_cell.angle_alpha   90.00
_cell.angle_beta   90.00
_cell.angle_gamma   90.00
#
_symmetry.space_group_name_H-M   'P 1'
#
loop_
_entity.id
_entity.type
_entity.pdbx_description
1 polymer ?
#
loop_
_entity_poly.entity_id
_entity_poly.type
_entity_poly.pdbx_seq_one_letter_code
_entity_poly.pdbx_strand_id
1 'polypeptide(L)'
;MPRILGFLVLVALVGGGAYLFLFKKTETERAVRGYKKAETPQAAADFFKEAVRKREYDMAALYCTAGYAEQLKRGGAAADKLGTAIDNLTYQLNERKLARDEVKLALALLDPFPKDVQITVGKESGEAAEGTLVFSGPGLSGDTPAAGNWSLKPEIFLALVRSLKMPRGGTAVVPMKKEGGEWKFDFPADTALQVRVAYLNDKHMHYVNAMEKVTQEVKNDSAVRGDVTNRIKTLLEQAARE
;
A
#
# COMPACT_ATOMS: atom_id res chain seq x y z
N MET A 1 5.34 -30.58 -43.77
CA MET A 1 4.10 -30.07 -43.12
C MET A 1 3.69 -30.78 -41.82
N PRO A 2 3.78 -32.12 -41.62
CA PRO A 2 3.24 -32.75 -40.41
C PRO A 2 3.99 -32.40 -39.11
N ARG A 3 5.27 -32.01 -39.19
CA ARG A 3 6.08 -31.61 -38.02
C ARG A 3 5.72 -30.24 -37.44
N ILE A 4 5.16 -29.33 -38.24
CA ILE A 4 4.75 -27.98 -37.79
C ILE A 4 3.42 -28.07 -37.02
N LEU A 5 2.52 -28.96 -37.47
CA LEU A 5 1.22 -29.17 -36.83
C LEU A 5 1.35 -29.77 -35.42
N GLY A 6 2.24 -30.75 -35.23
CA GLY A 6 2.50 -31.34 -33.91
C GLY A 6 3.11 -30.33 -32.91
N PHE A 7 3.96 -29.42 -33.39
CA PHE A 7 4.54 -28.38 -32.55
C PHE A 7 3.50 -27.34 -32.11
N LEU A 8 2.59 -26.93 -33.00
CA LEU A 8 1.49 -26.02 -32.67
C LEU A 8 0.51 -26.61 -31.63
N VAL A 9 0.19 -27.90 -31.73
CA VAL A 9 -0.69 -28.58 -30.75
C VAL A 9 -0.02 -28.65 -29.37
N LEU A 10 1.29 -28.90 -29.31
CA LEU A 10 2.02 -28.98 -28.05
C LEU A 10 2.17 -27.60 -27.39
N VAL A 11 2.41 -26.55 -28.18
CA VAL A 11 2.41 -25.15 -27.70
C VAL A 11 1.02 -24.74 -27.20
N ALA A 12 -0.05 -25.15 -27.88
CA ALA A 12 -1.42 -24.89 -27.45
C ALA A 12 -1.79 -25.63 -26.16
N LEU A 13 -1.35 -26.88 -25.98
CA LEU A 13 -1.59 -27.66 -24.76
C LEU A 13 -0.81 -27.12 -23.56
N VAL A 14 0.47 -26.80 -23.74
CA VAL A 14 1.33 -26.28 -22.68
C VAL A 14 0.93 -24.84 -22.33
N GLY A 15 0.70 -23.99 -23.34
CA GLY A 15 0.23 -22.62 -23.16
C GLY A 15 -1.17 -22.54 -22.57
N GLY A 16 -2.10 -23.34 -23.08
CA GLY A 16 -3.47 -23.43 -22.57
C GLY A 16 -3.54 -23.99 -21.14
N GLY A 17 -2.73 -25.01 -20.83
CA GLY A 17 -2.63 -25.58 -19.48
C GLY A 17 -2.05 -24.61 -18.46
N ALA A 18 -0.95 -23.92 -18.81
CA ALA A 18 -0.35 -22.90 -17.94
C ALA A 18 -1.28 -21.71 -17.73
N TYR A 19 -1.98 -21.27 -18.78
CA TYR A 19 -2.96 -20.19 -18.70
C TYR A 19 -4.12 -20.54 -17.76
N LEU A 20 -4.75 -21.71 -17.95
CA LEU A 20 -5.86 -22.16 -17.10
C LEU A 20 -5.45 -22.34 -15.65
N PHE A 21 -4.24 -22.86 -15.39
CA PHE A 21 -3.73 -23.05 -14.04
C PHE A 21 -3.54 -21.71 -13.31
N LEU A 22 -2.89 -20.73 -13.96
CA LEU A 22 -2.65 -19.41 -13.37
C LEU A 22 -3.96 -18.63 -13.16
N PHE A 23 -4.91 -18.69 -14.11
CA PHE A 23 -6.20 -18.01 -14.01
C PHE A 23 -7.06 -18.58 -12.87
N LYS A 24 -7.22 -19.90 -12.81
CA LYS A 24 -8.01 -20.56 -11.75
C LYS A 24 -7.40 -20.39 -10.37
N LYS A 25 -6.06 -20.39 -10.26
CA LYS A 25 -5.39 -20.14 -8.99
C LYS A 25 -5.74 -18.76 -8.44
N THR A 26 -5.68 -17.74 -9.30
CA THR A 26 -5.97 -16.35 -8.90
C THR A 26 -7.44 -16.17 -8.47
N GLU A 27 -8.39 -16.77 -9.19
CA GLU A 27 -9.82 -16.72 -8.81
C GLU A 27 -10.10 -17.47 -7.52
N THR A 28 -9.46 -18.63 -7.33
CA THR A 28 -9.62 -19.44 -6.10
C THR A 28 -9.02 -18.70 -4.90
N GLU A 29 -7.83 -18.13 -5.05
CA GLU A 29 -7.17 -17.36 -3.99
C GLU A 29 -7.97 -16.12 -3.60
N ARG A 30 -8.47 -15.37 -4.60
CA ARG A 30 -9.37 -14.23 -4.40
C ARG A 30 -10.61 -14.66 -3.59
N ALA A 31 -11.28 -15.74 -3.99
CA ALA A 31 -12.48 -16.24 -3.32
C ALA A 31 -12.22 -16.73 -1.89
N VAL A 32 -11.12 -17.46 -1.65
CA VAL A 32 -10.73 -17.96 -0.32
C VAL A 32 -10.47 -16.81 0.65
N ARG A 33 -9.88 -15.71 0.18
CA ARG A 33 -9.63 -14.51 0.98
C ARG A 33 -10.85 -13.57 1.10
N GLY A 34 -11.99 -13.96 0.51
CA GLY A 34 -13.26 -13.23 0.62
C GLY A 34 -13.47 -12.12 -0.42
N TYR A 35 -12.60 -12.04 -1.43
CA TYR A 35 -12.67 -11.06 -2.50
C TYR A 35 -13.48 -11.62 -3.69
N LYS A 36 -14.19 -10.76 -4.42
CA LYS A 36 -15.00 -11.14 -5.60
C LYS A 36 -14.67 -10.27 -6.81
N LYS A 37 -15.12 -10.71 -7.99
CA LYS A 37 -15.11 -9.84 -9.18
C LYS A 37 -15.94 -8.59 -8.89
N ALA A 38 -15.43 -7.42 -9.27
CA ALA A 38 -16.12 -6.17 -9.05
C ALA A 38 -17.05 -5.85 -10.23
N GLU A 39 -18.34 -6.19 -10.07
CA GLU A 39 -19.37 -5.95 -11.09
C GLU A 39 -19.87 -4.50 -11.10
N THR A 40 -19.66 -3.76 -10.01
CA THR A 40 -19.97 -2.34 -9.88
C THR A 40 -18.73 -1.55 -9.45
N PRO A 41 -18.67 -0.23 -9.73
CA PRO A 41 -17.55 0.58 -9.26
C PRO A 41 -17.48 0.61 -7.72
N GLN A 42 -18.63 0.63 -7.04
CA GLN A 42 -18.68 0.57 -5.58
C GLN A 42 -18.08 -0.74 -5.03
N ALA A 43 -18.37 -1.88 -5.65
CA ALA A 43 -17.75 -3.14 -5.26
C ALA A 43 -16.22 -3.11 -5.42
N ALA A 44 -15.71 -2.51 -6.50
CA ALA A 44 -14.27 -2.33 -6.68
C ALA A 44 -13.67 -1.45 -5.57
N ALA A 45 -14.33 -0.35 -5.22
CA ALA A 45 -13.93 0.53 -4.14
C ALA A 45 -13.89 -0.18 -2.78
N ASP A 46 -14.94 -0.93 -2.44
CA ASP A 46 -15.05 -1.64 -1.17
C ASP A 46 -13.99 -2.72 -1.03
N PHE A 47 -13.79 -3.54 -2.08
CA PHE A 47 -12.78 -4.59 -2.05
C PHE A 47 -11.35 -4.04 -2.04
N PHE A 48 -11.08 -2.98 -2.83
CA PHE A 48 -9.79 -2.31 -2.80
C PHE A 48 -9.49 -1.74 -1.41
N LYS A 49 -10.45 -1.03 -0.81
CA LYS A 49 -10.33 -0.49 0.55
C LYS A 49 -10.08 -1.59 1.57
N GLU A 50 -10.80 -2.70 1.48
CA GLU A 50 -10.65 -3.83 2.38
C GLU A 50 -9.27 -4.49 2.26
N ALA A 51 -8.78 -4.67 1.04
CA ALA A 51 -7.44 -5.20 0.78
C ALA A 51 -6.33 -4.28 1.33
N VAL A 52 -6.42 -2.98 1.08
CA VAL A 52 -5.50 -1.99 1.65
C VAL A 52 -5.54 -2.02 3.19
N ARG A 53 -6.73 -2.06 3.79
CA ARG A 53 -6.92 -2.11 5.24
C ARG A 53 -6.23 -3.33 5.87
N LYS A 54 -6.24 -4.47 5.17
CA LYS A 54 -5.59 -5.72 5.57
C LYS A 54 -4.12 -5.84 5.13
N ARG A 55 -3.56 -4.83 4.47
CA ARG A 55 -2.22 -4.86 3.85
C ARG A 55 -2.06 -5.94 2.76
N GLU A 56 -3.16 -6.45 2.21
CA GLU A 56 -3.17 -7.46 1.15
C GLU A 56 -3.03 -6.79 -0.23
N TYR A 57 -1.86 -6.23 -0.51
CA TYR A 57 -1.61 -5.44 -1.72
C TYR A 57 -1.69 -6.25 -3.03
N ASP A 58 -1.48 -7.56 -2.96
CA ASP A 58 -1.73 -8.50 -4.05
C ASP A 58 -3.22 -8.58 -4.41
N MET A 59 -4.10 -8.58 -3.41
CA MET A 59 -5.55 -8.50 -3.59
C MET A 59 -5.99 -7.10 -4.01
N ALA A 60 -5.40 -6.04 -3.45
CA ALA A 60 -5.70 -4.66 -3.85
C ALA A 60 -5.41 -4.45 -5.35
N ALA A 61 -4.31 -5.01 -5.86
CA ALA A 61 -3.91 -4.94 -7.27
C ALA A 61 -4.96 -5.51 -8.23
N LEU A 62 -5.83 -6.42 -7.77
CA LEU A 62 -6.89 -6.99 -8.59
C LEU A 62 -7.96 -5.96 -8.98
N TYR A 63 -8.09 -4.88 -8.20
CA TYR A 63 -9.04 -3.79 -8.40
C TYR A 63 -8.39 -2.54 -8.99
N CYS A 64 -7.18 -2.68 -9.54
CA CYS A 64 -6.44 -1.63 -10.24
C CYS A 64 -6.15 -2.02 -11.68
N THR A 65 -6.06 -1.04 -12.57
CA THR A 65 -5.63 -1.26 -13.96
C THR A 65 -4.18 -1.76 -14.01
N ALA A 66 -3.83 -2.44 -15.09
CA ALA A 66 -2.60 -3.24 -15.19
C ALA A 66 -1.32 -2.51 -14.75
N GLY A 67 -1.14 -1.24 -15.16
CA GLY A 67 0.08 -0.48 -14.86
C GLY A 67 0.32 -0.26 -13.37
N TYR A 68 -0.70 0.16 -12.62
CA TYR A 68 -0.57 0.36 -11.17
C TYR A 68 -0.63 -0.97 -10.41
N ALA A 69 -1.45 -1.92 -10.89
CA ALA A 69 -1.52 -3.27 -10.33
C ALA A 69 -0.15 -3.97 -10.33
N GLU A 70 0.66 -3.79 -11.37
CA GLU A 70 2.02 -4.31 -11.42
C GLU A 70 2.90 -3.72 -10.30
N GLN A 71 2.82 -2.41 -10.09
CA GLN A 71 3.60 -1.73 -9.04
C GLN A 71 3.15 -2.13 -7.64
N LEU A 72 1.83 -2.30 -7.41
CA LEU A 72 1.31 -2.85 -6.15
C LEU A 72 1.82 -4.27 -5.90
N LYS A 73 1.84 -5.14 -6.91
CA LYS A 73 2.37 -6.51 -6.75
C LYS A 73 3.87 -6.50 -6.49
N ARG A 74 4.61 -5.66 -7.20
CA ARG A 74 6.07 -5.54 -7.05
C ARG A 74 6.46 -4.99 -5.68
N GLY A 75 5.74 -4.00 -5.17
CA GLY A 75 6.00 -3.36 -3.88
C GLY A 75 5.28 -3.99 -2.69
N GLY A 76 4.31 -4.87 -2.94
CA GLY A 76 3.31 -5.29 -1.95
C GLY A 76 3.90 -5.97 -0.72
N ALA A 77 4.84 -6.90 -0.91
CA ALA A 77 5.47 -7.61 0.21
C ALA A 77 6.32 -6.67 1.09
N ALA A 78 7.02 -5.71 0.49
CA ALA A 78 7.77 -4.70 1.24
C ALA A 78 6.84 -3.72 1.96
N ALA A 79 5.76 -3.32 1.27
CA ALA A 79 4.75 -2.42 1.82
C ALA A 79 4.00 -3.03 3.01
N ASP A 80 3.66 -4.32 2.93
CA ASP A 80 3.00 -5.06 4.01
C ASP A 80 3.88 -5.11 5.26
N LYS A 81 5.14 -5.53 5.12
CA LYS A 81 6.08 -5.59 6.26
C LYS A 81 6.26 -4.22 6.92
N LEU A 82 6.48 -3.17 6.12
CA LEU A 82 6.66 -1.82 6.63
C LEU A 82 5.37 -1.30 7.30
N GLY A 83 4.22 -1.46 6.66
CA GLY A 83 2.92 -1.08 7.21
C GLY A 83 2.61 -1.80 8.52
N THR A 84 2.85 -3.11 8.57
CA THR A 84 2.66 -3.93 9.78
C THR A 84 3.59 -3.50 10.92
N ALA A 85 4.87 -3.17 10.63
CA ALA A 85 5.79 -2.65 11.63
C ALA A 85 5.34 -1.28 12.18
N ILE A 86 4.83 -0.39 11.32
CA ILE A 86 4.22 0.89 11.71
C ILE A 86 3.00 0.67 12.59
N ASP A 87 2.10 -0.25 12.21
CA ASP A 87 0.88 -0.57 12.94
C ASP A 87 1.21 -1.11 14.35
N ASN A 88 2.18 -2.02 14.46
CA ASN A 88 2.63 -2.58 15.72
C ASN A 88 3.26 -1.53 16.64
N LEU A 89 4.15 -0.68 16.11
CA LEU A 89 4.76 0.39 16.88
C LEU A 89 3.71 1.40 17.35
N THR A 90 2.82 1.83 16.45
CA THR A 90 1.74 2.77 16.75
C THR A 90 0.83 2.23 17.85
N TYR A 91 0.45 0.95 17.78
CA TYR A 91 -0.33 0.29 18.82
C TYR A 91 0.38 0.34 20.18
N GLN A 92 1.67 -0.01 20.26
CA GLN A 92 2.43 0.03 21.52
C GLN A 92 2.58 1.45 22.09
N LEU A 93 2.79 2.44 21.23
CA LEU A 93 2.87 3.85 21.66
C LEU A 93 1.53 4.34 22.21
N ASN A 94 0.41 3.99 21.58
CA ASN A 94 -0.92 4.36 22.04
C ASN A 94 -1.29 3.67 23.36
N GLU A 95 -1.10 2.35 23.44
CA GLU A 95 -1.38 1.55 24.65
C GLU A 95 -0.66 2.10 25.89
N ARG A 96 0.55 2.62 25.69
CA ARG A 96 1.39 3.16 26.77
C ARG A 96 1.31 4.68 26.92
N LYS A 97 0.44 5.35 26.15
CA LYS A 97 0.27 6.81 26.14
C LYS A 97 1.56 7.59 25.84
N LEU A 98 2.38 7.02 24.96
CA LEU A 98 3.67 7.57 24.51
C LEU A 98 3.61 8.19 23.11
N ALA A 99 2.48 8.09 22.41
CA ALA A 99 2.31 8.61 21.06
C ALA A 99 2.36 10.16 21.04
N ARG A 100 3.45 10.72 20.49
CA ARG A 100 3.61 12.15 20.24
C ARG A 100 3.22 12.49 18.81
N ASP A 101 2.73 13.70 18.59
CA ASP A 101 2.21 14.15 17.29
C ASP A 101 3.25 14.12 16.17
N GLU A 102 4.49 14.53 16.46
CA GLU A 102 5.60 14.44 15.51
C GLU A 102 5.91 13.00 15.08
N VAL A 103 5.79 12.04 16.01
CA VAL A 103 6.00 10.61 15.73
C VAL A 103 4.85 10.06 14.91
N LYS A 104 3.60 10.37 15.29
CA LYS A 104 2.42 9.99 14.51
C LYS A 104 2.53 10.49 13.06
N LEU A 105 2.97 11.74 12.88
CA LEU A 105 3.14 12.33 11.56
C LEU A 105 4.26 11.65 10.77
N ALA A 106 5.42 11.40 11.38
CA ALA A 106 6.51 10.69 10.73
C ALA A 106 6.12 9.27 10.30
N LEU A 107 5.43 8.51 11.17
CA LEU A 107 4.95 7.17 10.86
C LEU A 107 3.88 7.19 9.77
N ALA A 108 2.95 8.15 9.79
CA ALA A 108 1.94 8.31 8.75
C ALA A 108 2.55 8.64 7.38
N LEU A 109 3.65 9.41 7.33
CA LEU A 109 4.37 9.69 6.09
C LEU A 109 5.13 8.47 5.58
N LEU A 110 5.66 7.62 6.46
CA LEU A 110 6.37 6.39 6.10
C LEU A 110 5.44 5.24 5.68
N ASP A 111 4.15 5.33 6.00
CA ASP A 111 3.18 4.31 5.61
C ASP A 111 3.07 4.25 4.06
N PRO A 112 3.42 3.13 3.42
CA PRO A 112 3.38 3.03 1.95
C PRO A 112 1.99 3.31 1.38
N PHE A 113 0.94 2.88 2.10
CA PHE A 113 -0.46 3.12 1.76
C PHE A 113 -1.31 3.08 3.05
N PRO A 114 -1.74 4.24 3.59
CA PRO A 114 -2.49 4.31 4.84
C PRO A 114 -3.76 3.45 4.84
N LYS A 115 -3.95 2.67 5.91
CA LYS A 115 -5.10 1.75 6.06
C LYS A 115 -6.46 2.44 6.22
N ASP A 116 -6.46 3.68 6.73
CA ASP A 116 -7.67 4.45 7.06
C ASP A 116 -8.15 5.32 5.88
N VAL A 117 -8.00 4.79 4.66
CA VAL A 117 -8.52 5.45 3.45
C VAL A 117 -10.05 5.31 3.40
N GLN A 118 -10.73 6.42 3.22
CA GLN A 118 -12.15 6.43 2.87
C GLN A 118 -12.26 6.52 1.36
N ILE A 119 -13.18 5.75 0.78
CA ILE A 119 -13.42 5.76 -0.66
C ILE A 119 -14.90 5.94 -0.89
N THR A 120 -15.27 6.94 -1.68
CA THR A 120 -16.62 7.15 -2.17
C THR A 120 -16.60 7.09 -3.69
N VAL A 121 -17.64 6.50 -4.29
CA VAL A 121 -17.80 6.48 -5.74
C VAL A 121 -18.72 7.63 -6.13
N GLY A 122 -18.22 8.49 -7.01
CA GLY A 122 -18.92 9.60 -7.63
C GLY A 122 -19.78 9.16 -8.81
N LYS A 123 -20.06 10.09 -9.73
CA LYS A 123 -20.99 9.85 -10.85
C LYS A 123 -20.53 8.70 -11.73
N GLU A 124 -21.37 7.67 -11.84
CA GLU A 124 -21.26 6.60 -12.83
C GLU A 124 -21.94 7.06 -14.12
N SER A 125 -21.23 6.98 -15.25
CA SER A 125 -21.76 7.25 -16.58
C SER A 125 -21.27 6.19 -17.56
N GLY A 126 -22.13 5.22 -17.83
CA GLY A 126 -21.81 4.11 -18.72
C GLY A 126 -20.66 3.24 -18.18
N GLU A 127 -19.50 3.31 -18.84
CA GLU A 127 -18.30 2.54 -18.47
C GLU A 127 -17.24 3.37 -17.74
N ALA A 128 -17.59 4.58 -17.33
CA ALA A 128 -16.74 5.46 -16.54
C ALA A 128 -17.38 5.75 -15.18
N ALA A 129 -16.57 5.77 -14.14
CA ALA A 129 -16.92 6.29 -12.84
C ALA A 129 -15.70 7.02 -12.24
N GLU A 130 -15.88 7.72 -11.14
CA GLU A 130 -14.78 8.35 -10.40
C GLU A 130 -14.82 7.88 -8.95
N GLY A 131 -13.67 7.48 -8.42
CA GLY A 131 -13.50 7.21 -7.00
C GLY A 131 -12.81 8.38 -6.32
N THR A 132 -13.39 8.87 -5.23
CA THR A 132 -12.77 9.87 -4.36
C THR A 132 -12.16 9.15 -3.16
N LEU A 133 -10.84 9.17 -3.06
CA LEU A 133 -10.07 8.64 -1.94
C LEU A 133 -9.77 9.79 -0.98
N VAL A 134 -10.11 9.62 0.29
CA VAL A 134 -9.81 10.56 1.36
C VAL A 134 -8.89 9.88 2.36
N PHE A 135 -7.67 10.37 2.46
CA PHE A 135 -6.68 9.90 3.41
C PHE A 135 -6.77 10.74 4.68
N SER A 136 -7.17 10.11 5.77
CA SER A 136 -7.19 10.79 7.06
C SER A 136 -5.77 10.91 7.58
N GLY A 137 -5.34 12.13 7.90
CA GLY A 137 -4.10 12.34 8.66
C GLY A 137 -4.25 11.80 10.09
N PRO A 138 -3.14 11.58 10.81
CA PRO A 138 -3.22 11.25 12.22
C PRO A 138 -3.93 12.37 13.00
N GLY A 139 -4.64 12.02 14.07
CA GLY A 139 -5.20 13.01 15.00
C GLY A 139 -4.10 13.71 15.79
N LEU A 140 -3.87 14.98 15.47
CA LEU A 140 -2.85 15.84 16.09
C LEU A 140 -3.53 16.78 17.10
N SER A 141 -2.89 17.03 18.23
CA SER A 141 -3.44 17.77 19.37
C SER A 141 -3.23 19.29 19.30
N GLY A 142 -2.74 19.85 18.17
CA GLY A 142 -2.52 21.29 17.99
C GLY A 142 -2.55 21.77 16.54
N ASP A 143 -2.57 23.10 16.34
CA ASP A 143 -2.84 23.76 15.04
C ASP A 143 -1.76 23.52 13.97
N THR A 144 -0.54 23.20 14.37
CA THR A 144 0.49 22.68 13.45
C THR A 144 1.57 22.00 14.27
N PRO A 145 1.58 20.67 14.43
CA PRO A 145 2.80 20.04 14.91
C PRO A 145 3.87 20.29 13.84
N ALA A 146 4.98 20.91 14.25
CA ALA A 146 6.17 20.83 13.44
C ALA A 146 6.43 19.34 13.25
N ALA A 147 6.32 18.82 12.03
CA ALA A 147 7.16 17.69 11.67
C ALA A 147 8.55 18.16 12.07
N GLY A 148 9.14 17.58 13.11
CA GLY A 148 10.49 17.94 13.50
C GLY A 148 11.42 17.90 12.27
N ASN A 149 12.63 18.42 12.35
CA ASN A 149 13.58 18.22 11.25
C ASN A 149 13.99 16.74 11.22
N TRP A 150 13.24 15.91 10.50
CA TRP A 150 13.47 14.48 10.27
C TRP A 150 14.25 14.32 8.96
N SER A 151 15.44 13.74 9.05
CA SER A 151 16.32 13.49 7.89
C SER A 151 15.99 12.16 7.19
N LEU A 152 14.74 11.99 6.79
CA LEU A 152 14.27 10.79 6.08
C LEU A 152 14.28 11.01 4.57
N LYS A 153 14.34 9.92 3.81
CA LYS A 153 14.36 9.97 2.34
C LYS A 153 12.94 10.16 1.79
N PRO A 154 12.70 11.14 0.90
CA PRO A 154 11.36 11.40 0.37
C PRO A 154 10.80 10.26 -0.49
N GLU A 155 11.64 9.35 -1.00
CA GLU A 155 11.26 8.23 -1.84
C GLU A 155 10.44 7.17 -1.08
N ILE A 156 10.68 7.00 0.23
CA ILE A 156 9.92 6.06 1.05
C ILE A 156 8.55 6.62 1.46
N PHE A 157 8.38 7.95 1.40
CA PHE A 157 7.15 8.59 1.86
C PHE A 157 5.95 8.28 0.97
N LEU A 158 4.91 7.70 1.57
CA LEU A 158 3.64 7.37 0.92
C LEU A 158 3.88 6.68 -0.43
N ALA A 159 4.82 5.71 -0.45
CA ALA A 159 5.46 5.22 -1.67
C ALA A 159 4.46 4.81 -2.77
N LEU A 160 3.32 4.23 -2.38
CA LEU A 160 2.28 3.76 -3.29
C LEU A 160 1.20 4.82 -3.58
N VAL A 161 1.04 5.83 -2.72
CA VAL A 161 -0.07 6.81 -2.80
C VAL A 161 0.37 8.14 -3.44
N ARG A 162 1.67 8.48 -3.36
CA ARG A 162 2.15 9.81 -3.75
C ARG A 162 1.94 10.17 -5.23
N SER A 163 1.75 9.19 -6.12
CA SER A 163 1.41 9.44 -7.53
C SER A 163 -0.02 9.92 -7.74
N LEU A 164 -0.91 9.79 -6.75
CA LEU A 164 -2.33 10.12 -6.88
C LEU A 164 -2.65 11.63 -6.95
N LYS A 165 -1.63 12.49 -7.03
CA LYS A 165 -1.74 13.96 -7.09
C LYS A 165 -2.81 14.49 -6.13
N MET A 166 -2.63 14.25 -4.84
CA MET A 166 -3.55 14.75 -3.81
C MET A 166 -3.44 16.27 -3.68
N PRO A 167 -4.46 17.08 -4.05
CA PRO A 167 -4.54 18.47 -3.61
C PRO A 167 -4.49 18.59 -2.09
N ARG A 168 -4.24 19.83 -1.61
CA ARG A 168 -4.22 20.14 -0.17
C ARG A 168 -5.47 19.56 0.51
N GLY A 169 -5.27 18.73 1.53
CA GLY A 169 -6.36 18.07 2.27
C GLY A 169 -6.40 16.54 2.15
N GLY A 170 -5.45 15.91 1.43
CA GLY A 170 -5.34 14.45 1.42
C GLY A 170 -6.47 13.75 0.64
N THR A 171 -7.11 14.45 -0.29
CA THR A 171 -8.12 13.88 -1.18
C THR A 171 -7.52 13.63 -2.56
N ALA A 172 -7.79 12.48 -3.17
CA ALA A 172 -7.48 12.18 -4.56
C ALA A 172 -8.74 11.73 -5.30
N VAL A 173 -8.97 12.26 -6.49
CA VAL A 173 -10.02 11.79 -7.40
C VAL A 173 -9.36 10.95 -8.48
N VAL A 174 -9.82 9.71 -8.63
CA VAL A 174 -9.21 8.73 -9.53
C VAL A 174 -10.29 8.16 -10.46
N PRO A 175 -10.06 8.17 -11.78
CA PRO A 175 -10.98 7.54 -12.73
C PRO A 175 -11.10 6.04 -12.46
N MET A 176 -12.28 5.49 -12.75
CA MET A 176 -12.56 4.06 -12.70
C MET A 176 -13.10 3.64 -14.06
N LYS A 177 -12.68 2.46 -14.53
CA LYS A 177 -13.10 1.91 -15.81
C LYS A 177 -13.26 0.40 -15.73
N LYS A 178 -13.98 -0.18 -16.70
CA LYS A 178 -14.03 -1.63 -16.88
C LYS A 178 -12.79 -2.14 -17.60
N GLU A 179 -12.17 -3.17 -17.06
CA GLU A 179 -11.05 -3.89 -17.69
C GLU A 179 -11.29 -5.39 -17.54
N GLY A 180 -11.49 -6.10 -18.65
CA GLY A 180 -11.80 -7.54 -18.62
C GLY A 180 -13.17 -7.87 -17.99
N GLY A 181 -14.12 -6.95 -18.04
CA GLY A 181 -15.46 -7.10 -17.46
C GLY A 181 -15.56 -6.78 -15.96
N GLU A 182 -14.47 -6.38 -15.31
CA GLU A 182 -14.43 -5.97 -13.91
C GLU A 182 -14.16 -4.46 -13.79
N TRP A 183 -14.80 -3.78 -12.85
CA TRP A 183 -14.49 -2.39 -12.52
C TRP A 183 -13.17 -2.29 -11.76
N LYS A 184 -12.35 -1.31 -12.14
CA LYS A 184 -11.04 -1.08 -11.54
C LYS A 184 -10.72 0.41 -11.46
N PHE A 185 -9.88 0.77 -10.49
CA PHE A 185 -9.26 2.10 -10.42
C PHE A 185 -8.18 2.25 -11.47
N ASP A 186 -8.21 3.35 -12.20
CA ASP A 186 -7.19 3.74 -13.17
C ASP A 186 -6.17 4.68 -12.53
N PHE A 187 -5.44 4.16 -11.54
CA PHE A 187 -4.39 4.91 -10.86
C PHE A 187 -3.22 5.22 -11.81
N PRO A 188 -2.58 6.40 -11.68
CA PRO A 188 -1.40 6.74 -12.46
C PRO A 188 -0.20 5.84 -12.09
N ALA A 189 0.43 5.26 -13.11
CA ALA A 189 1.63 4.45 -13.01
C ALA A 189 2.82 5.13 -13.71
N ASP A 190 3.32 6.20 -13.11
CA ASP A 190 4.44 6.98 -13.66
C ASP A 190 5.82 6.43 -13.26
N THR A 191 6.89 6.93 -13.91
CA THR A 191 8.27 6.56 -13.57
C THR A 191 8.62 6.87 -12.13
N ALA A 192 8.03 7.92 -11.55
CA ALA A 192 8.29 8.30 -10.16
C ALA A 192 7.75 7.24 -9.18
N LEU A 193 6.60 6.62 -9.48
CA LEU A 193 6.07 5.48 -8.72
C LEU A 193 7.03 4.29 -8.81
N GLN A 194 7.54 3.97 -10.00
CA GLN A 194 8.47 2.85 -10.17
C GLN A 194 9.75 3.05 -9.36
N VAL A 195 10.30 4.27 -9.35
CA VAL A 195 11.48 4.61 -8.54
C VAL A 195 11.19 4.47 -7.04
N ARG A 196 10.03 4.94 -6.56
CA ARG A 196 9.63 4.79 -5.16
C ARG A 196 9.41 3.33 -4.76
N VAL A 197 8.78 2.53 -5.62
CA VAL A 197 8.59 1.09 -5.38
C VAL A 197 9.93 0.35 -5.37
N ALA A 198 10.85 0.69 -6.27
CA ALA A 198 12.19 0.14 -6.25
C ALA A 198 12.93 0.49 -4.95
N TYR A 199 12.88 1.76 -4.53
CA TYR A 199 13.46 2.22 -3.27
C TYR A 199 12.84 1.52 -2.06
N LEU A 200 11.50 1.43 -2.00
CA LEU A 200 10.78 0.71 -0.94
C LEU A 200 11.27 -0.74 -0.85
N ASN A 201 11.34 -1.45 -1.98
CA ASN A 201 11.80 -2.83 -1.99
C ASN A 201 13.23 -2.98 -1.48
N ASP A 202 14.13 -2.08 -1.90
CA ASP A 202 15.53 -2.11 -1.50
C ASP A 202 15.73 -1.77 -0.01
N LYS A 203 14.99 -0.78 0.51
CA LYS A 203 15.28 -0.16 1.81
C LYS A 203 14.30 -0.46 2.94
N HIS A 204 13.12 -1.02 2.68
CA HIS A 204 12.07 -1.20 3.71
C HIS A 204 12.56 -1.92 4.96
N MET A 205 13.44 -2.92 4.83
CA MET A 205 13.89 -3.71 5.99
C MET A 205 14.68 -2.89 7.01
N HIS A 206 15.42 -1.85 6.59
CA HIS A 206 16.10 -0.95 7.55
C HIS A 206 15.08 -0.22 8.43
N TYR A 207 14.00 0.27 7.83
CA TYR A 207 12.90 0.93 8.54
C TYR A 207 12.11 -0.05 9.42
N VAL A 208 11.80 -1.26 8.91
CA VAL A 208 11.13 -2.32 9.67
C VAL A 208 11.93 -2.68 10.91
N ASN A 209 13.23 -2.96 10.76
CA ASN A 209 14.10 -3.34 11.87
C ASN A 209 14.19 -2.23 12.93
N ALA A 210 14.28 -0.96 12.49
CA ALA A 210 14.25 0.18 13.39
C ALA A 210 12.96 0.25 14.21
N MET A 211 11.80 0.10 13.57
CA MET A 211 10.48 0.13 14.23
C MET A 211 10.27 -1.06 15.17
N GLU A 212 10.66 -2.26 14.75
CA GLU A 212 10.58 -3.47 15.58
C GLU A 212 11.47 -3.34 16.82
N LYS A 213 12.68 -2.80 16.67
CA LYS A 213 13.58 -2.52 17.80
C LYS A 213 12.95 -1.58 18.81
N VAL A 214 12.41 -0.44 18.37
CA VAL A 214 11.71 0.49 19.28
C VAL A 214 10.50 -0.19 19.92
N THR A 215 9.75 -0.98 19.15
CA THR A 215 8.58 -1.71 19.66
C THR A 215 8.97 -2.62 20.83
N GLN A 216 10.09 -3.33 20.74
CA GLN A 216 10.60 -4.17 21.83
C GLN A 216 11.14 -3.35 23.00
N GLU A 217 11.88 -2.27 22.73
CA GLU A 217 12.40 -1.37 23.76
C GLU A 217 11.25 -0.74 24.58
N VAL A 218 10.20 -0.24 23.92
CA VAL A 218 9.03 0.34 24.60
C VAL A 218 8.30 -0.69 25.47
N LYS A 219 8.26 -1.96 25.05
CA LYS A 219 7.66 -3.05 25.82
C LYS A 219 8.45 -3.34 27.09
N ASN A 220 9.77 -3.44 26.98
CA ASN A 220 10.61 -4.08 28.00
C ASN A 220 11.44 -3.10 28.83
N ASP A 221 11.70 -1.89 28.33
CA ASP A 221 12.59 -0.91 28.96
C ASP A 221 11.80 0.34 29.39
N SER A 222 11.82 0.64 30.69
CA SER A 222 11.18 1.83 31.24
C SER A 222 11.95 3.12 30.95
N ALA A 223 13.28 3.06 30.75
CA ALA A 223 14.11 4.22 30.47
C ALA A 223 13.82 4.80 29.08
N VAL A 224 13.59 3.94 28.08
CA VAL A 224 13.25 4.38 26.71
C VAL A 224 11.91 5.11 26.65
N ARG A 225 10.99 4.85 27.58
CA ARG A 225 9.68 5.54 27.61
C ARG A 225 9.79 7.03 27.89
N GLY A 226 10.84 7.46 28.59
CA GLY A 226 11.10 8.88 28.89
C GLY A 226 11.53 9.69 27.67
N ASP A 227 12.14 9.05 26.66
CA ASP A 227 12.71 9.72 25.48
C ASP A 227 12.43 8.97 24.16
N VAL A 228 11.24 8.39 24.04
CA VAL A 228 10.87 7.52 22.91
C VAL A 228 10.91 8.24 21.57
N THR A 229 10.58 9.55 21.54
CA THR A 229 10.62 10.36 20.31
C THR A 229 12.03 10.38 19.73
N ASN A 230 13.03 10.77 20.52
CA ASN A 230 14.40 10.88 20.03
C ASN A 230 14.94 9.51 19.63
N ARG A 231 14.54 8.45 20.35
CA ARG A 231 14.92 7.08 20.00
C ARG A 231 14.38 6.66 18.63
N ILE A 232 13.09 6.88 18.38
CA ILE A 232 12.47 6.61 17.06
C ILE A 232 13.17 7.42 15.98
N LYS A 233 13.34 8.72 16.21
CA LYS A 233 13.98 9.62 15.26
C LYS A 233 15.37 9.14 14.88
N THR A 234 16.20 8.84 15.88
CA THR A 234 17.59 8.39 15.66
C THR A 234 17.64 7.13 14.81
N LEU A 235 16.82 6.12 15.12
CA LEU A 235 16.84 4.85 14.40
C LEU A 235 16.26 4.97 12.99
N LEU A 236 15.22 5.78 12.78
CA LEU A 236 14.65 5.99 11.45
C LEU A 236 15.57 6.85 10.57
N GLU A 237 16.27 7.83 11.13
CA GLU A 237 17.29 8.59 10.40
C GLU A 237 18.54 7.77 10.09
N GLN A 238 18.91 6.82 10.97
CA GLN A 238 19.95 5.85 10.67
C GLN A 238 19.52 4.94 9.51
N ALA A 239 18.30 4.38 9.56
CA ALA A 239 17.76 3.57 8.48
C ALA A 239 17.70 4.30 7.14
N ALA A 240 17.52 5.63 7.15
CA ALA A 240 17.52 6.46 5.94
C ALA A 240 18.92 6.70 5.32
N ARG A 241 20.00 6.37 6.04
CA ARG A 241 21.39 6.51 5.58
C ARG A 241 21.97 5.20 5.04
N GLU A 242 21.42 4.07 5.46
CA GLU A 242 21.84 2.72 5.05
C GLU A 242 21.25 2.34 3.68
#